data_AF-A0A8C3HJK4-F1
#
_entry.id   AF-A0A8C3HJK4-F1
#
_cell.length_a   1.000
_cell.length_b   1.000
_cell.length_c   1.000
_cell.angle_alpha   90.00
_cell.angle_beta   90.00
_cell.angle_gamma   90.00
#
_symmetry.space_group_name_H-M   'P 1'
#
loop_
_entity.id
_entity.type
_entity.pdbx_description
1 polymer ?
#
loop_
_entity_poly.entity_id
_entity_poly.type
_entity_poly.pdbx_seq_one_letter_code
_entity_poly.pdbx_strand_id
1 'polypeptide(L)'
;MWLYLAALLGLYFLRRWYRERQSVEGLPEKYVLITGCDSGFGNLLAKPLDARGLRVLAACLTQQGAEQLRKATSQRLQTVILDVTRTDSIAAATAWVKEQVGDKGAGFKL
;
A
#
# COMPACT_ATOMS: atom_id res chain seq x y z
N MET A 1 -13.00 9.97 -43.00
CA MET A 1 -11.71 10.20 -42.30
C MET A 1 -11.89 10.51 -40.82
N TRP A 2 -12.64 11.55 -40.44
CA TRP A 2 -12.79 12.02 -39.05
C TRP A 2 -13.49 11.04 -38.08
N LEU A 3 -14.44 10.24 -38.56
CA LEU A 3 -15.12 9.22 -37.75
C LEU A 3 -14.17 8.17 -37.18
N TYR A 4 -13.15 7.78 -37.96
CA TYR A 4 -12.12 6.84 -37.50
C TYR A 4 -11.21 7.45 -36.43
N LEU A 5 -10.86 8.73 -36.57
CA LEU A 5 -10.07 9.44 -35.55
C LEU A 5 -10.84 9.60 -34.24
N ALA A 6 -12.14 9.93 -34.31
CA ALA A 6 -13.00 10.02 -33.14
C ALA A 6 -13.17 8.64 -32.45
N ALA A 7 -13.33 7.57 -33.23
CA ALA A 7 -13.39 6.21 -32.71
C ALA A 7 -12.08 5.78 -32.03
N LEU A 8 -10.92 6.10 -32.61
CA LEU A 8 -9.61 5.81 -32.01
C LEU A 8 -9.38 6.60 -30.73
N LEU A 9 -9.78 7.88 -30.68
CA LEU A 9 -9.72 8.69 -29.47
C LEU A 9 -10.66 8.14 -28.38
N GLY A 10 -11.90 7.79 -28.74
CA GLY A 10 -12.84 7.15 -27.82
C GLY A 10 -12.31 5.83 -27.28
N LEU A 11 -11.73 4.99 -28.13
CA LEU A 11 -11.09 3.72 -27.73
C LEU A 11 -9.86 3.98 -26.84
N TYR A 12 -9.07 5.01 -27.12
CA TYR A 12 -7.92 5.40 -26.30
C TYR A 12 -8.36 5.87 -24.92
N PHE A 13 -9.35 6.76 -24.83
CA PHE A 13 -9.91 7.21 -23.55
C PHE A 13 -10.56 6.05 -22.78
N LEU A 14 -11.29 5.17 -23.46
CA LEU A 14 -11.90 4.00 -22.85
C LEU A 14 -10.84 3.01 -22.34
N ARG A 15 -9.80 2.73 -23.13
CA ARG A 15 -8.65 1.89 -22.71
C ARG A 15 -7.91 2.53 -21.55
N ARG A 16 -7.64 3.84 -21.62
CA ARG A 16 -6.96 4.57 -20.57
C ARG A 16 -7.78 4.52 -19.29
N TRP A 17 -9.08 4.77 -19.37
CA TRP A 17 -9.99 4.71 -18.24
C TRP A 17 -10.09 3.30 -17.66
N TYR A 18 -10.17 2.28 -18.51
CA TYR A 18 -10.22 0.87 -18.07
C TYR A 18 -8.91 0.44 -17.41
N ARG A 19 -7.77 0.84 -17.96
CA ARG A 19 -6.43 0.54 -17.44
C ARG A 19 -6.13 1.30 -16.14
N GLU A 20 -6.59 2.55 -16.01
CA GLU A 20 -6.55 3.32 -14.76
C GLU A 20 -7.51 2.73 -13.70
N ARG A 21 -8.58 2.06 -14.13
CA ARG A 21 -9.54 1.35 -13.27
C ARG A 21 -9.22 -0.13 -13.05
N GLN A 22 -8.09 -0.65 -13.54
CA GLN A 22 -7.62 -1.96 -13.13
C GLN A 22 -7.18 -1.89 -11.67
N SER A 23 -8.16 -1.99 -10.78
CA SER A 23 -7.98 -2.46 -9.42
C SER A 23 -7.22 -3.77 -9.53
N VAL A 24 -6.03 -3.83 -8.96
CA VAL A 24 -5.19 -5.03 -8.96
C VAL A 24 -6.06 -6.21 -8.52
N GLU A 25 -6.22 -7.24 -9.34
CA GLU A 25 -6.96 -8.43 -8.91
C GLU A 25 -6.12 -9.20 -7.87
N GLY A 26 -6.75 -9.72 -6.81
CA GLY A 26 -6.08 -10.45 -5.72
C GLY A 26 -5.50 -9.59 -4.57
N LEU A 27 -6.04 -8.38 -4.33
CA LEU A 27 -5.63 -7.49 -3.22
C LEU A 27 -5.72 -8.07 -1.80
N PRO A 28 -6.73 -8.89 -1.43
CA PRO A 28 -6.88 -9.36 -0.04
C PRO A 28 -5.77 -10.31 0.43
N GLU A 29 -5.07 -10.94 -0.52
CA GLU A 29 -4.01 -11.91 -0.26
C GLU A 29 -2.60 -11.29 -0.29
N LYS A 30 -2.49 -10.06 -0.79
CA LYS A 30 -1.20 -9.35 -0.91
C LYS A 30 -0.97 -8.45 0.29
N TYR A 31 0.28 -8.39 0.71
CA TYR A 31 0.75 -7.48 1.74
C TYR A 31 1.46 -6.28 1.12
N VAL A 32 1.22 -5.09 1.66
CA VAL A 32 1.91 -3.86 1.25
C VAL A 32 2.59 -3.27 2.47
N LEU A 33 3.92 -3.10 2.41
CA LEU A 33 4.69 -2.38 3.40
C LEU A 33 4.78 -0.91 3.00
N ILE A 34 4.38 -0.01 3.90
CA ILE A 34 4.48 1.45 3.70
C ILE A 34 5.33 2.00 4.83
N THR A 35 6.37 2.75 4.51
CA THR A 35 7.21 3.45 5.49
C THR A 35 6.77 4.90 5.66
N GLY A 36 7.02 5.50 6.82
CA GLY A 36 6.69 6.90 7.08
C GLY A 36 5.18 7.12 7.21
N CYS A 37 4.50 6.26 7.97
CA CYS A 37 3.06 6.28 8.15
C CYS A 37 2.54 7.17 9.29
N ASP A 38 3.43 7.86 10.02
CA ASP A 38 3.06 8.76 11.11
C ASP A 38 2.16 9.91 10.64
N SER A 39 2.49 10.49 9.48
CA SER A 39 1.79 11.64 8.91
C SER A 39 1.98 11.72 7.39
N GLY A 40 1.33 12.71 6.76
CA GLY A 40 1.54 13.01 5.34
C GLY A 40 1.10 11.89 4.40
N PHE A 41 1.87 11.69 3.34
CA PHE A 41 1.49 10.80 2.23
C PHE A 41 1.34 9.35 2.65
N GLY A 42 2.27 8.80 3.44
CA GLY A 42 2.20 7.41 3.90
C GLY A 42 0.95 7.13 4.72
N ASN A 43 0.56 8.06 5.59
CA ASN A 43 -0.68 7.99 6.37
C ASN A 43 -1.94 8.07 5.47
N LEU A 44 -1.95 9.01 4.53
CA LEU A 44 -3.05 9.20 3.59
C LEU A 44 -3.18 8.06 2.59
N LEU A 45 -2.09 7.35 2.27
CA LEU A 45 -2.09 6.17 1.40
C LEU A 45 -2.53 4.92 2.15
N ALA A 46 -2.13 4.76 3.41
CA ALA A 46 -2.44 3.59 4.21
C ALA A 46 -3.96 3.40 4.44
N LYS A 47 -4.71 4.48 4.71
CA LYS A 47 -6.14 4.41 5.00
C LYS A 47 -6.99 3.94 3.80
N PRO A 48 -6.85 4.50 2.57
CA PRO A 48 -7.57 4.01 1.40
C PRO A 48 -7.20 2.58 1.01
N LEU A 49 -5.95 2.15 1.24
CA LEU A 49 -5.54 0.77 0.95
C LEU A 49 -6.19 -0.21 1.93
N ASP A 50 -6.22 0.12 3.22
CA ASP A 50 -6.97 -0.66 4.22
C ASP A 50 -8.48 -0.72 3.90
N ALA A 51 -9.07 0.43 3.52
CA ALA A 51 -10.48 0.52 3.12
C ALA A 51 -10.80 -0.32 1.87
N ARG A 52 -9.84 -0.47 0.94
CA ARG A 52 -9.94 -1.34 -0.24
C ARG A 52 -9.74 -2.82 0.07
N GLY A 53 -9.44 -3.18 1.33
CA GLY A 53 -9.31 -4.55 1.78
C GLY A 53 -7.91 -5.15 1.63
N LEU A 54 -6.88 -4.33 1.38
CA LEU A 54 -5.49 -4.80 1.40
C LEU A 54 -5.01 -5.05 2.84
N ARG A 55 -4.04 -5.95 2.98
CA ARG A 55 -3.25 -6.09 4.21
C ARG A 55 -2.10 -5.10 4.18
N VAL A 56 -2.17 -4.08 5.03
CA VAL A 56 -1.17 -3.01 5.06
C VAL A 56 -0.29 -3.18 6.29
N LEU A 57 1.01 -3.24 6.08
CA LEU A 57 2.02 -3.18 7.12
C LEU A 57 2.56 -1.74 7.13
N ALA A 58 2.19 -0.96 8.14
CA ALA A 58 2.54 0.45 8.23
C ALA A 58 3.71 0.64 9.20
N ALA A 59 4.84 1.08 8.67
CA ALA A 59 6.02 1.44 9.43
C ALA A 59 5.96 2.93 9.82
N CYS A 60 5.89 3.19 11.12
CA CYS A 60 5.85 4.53 11.72
C CYS A 60 7.13 4.77 12.53
N LEU A 61 7.63 6.00 12.53
CA LEU A 61 8.73 6.43 13.37
C LEU A 61 8.33 6.54 14.85
N THR A 62 7.07 6.92 15.12
CA THR A 62 6.57 7.22 16.46
C THR A 62 5.43 6.29 16.88
N GLN A 63 5.39 5.97 18.18
CA GLN A 63 4.31 5.19 18.77
C GLN A 63 2.95 5.91 18.65
N GLN A 64 2.93 7.23 18.83
CA GLN A 64 1.72 8.03 18.71
C GLN A 64 1.13 7.98 17.29
N GLY A 65 1.97 8.12 16.26
CA GLY A 65 1.55 8.04 14.86
C GLY A 65 1.02 6.65 14.52
N ALA A 66 1.69 5.60 14.97
CA ALA A 66 1.23 4.22 14.83
C ALA A 66 -0.15 3.98 15.47
N GLU A 67 -0.36 4.46 16.70
CA GLU A 67 -1.63 4.28 17.40
C GLU A 67 -2.77 5.08 16.77
N GLN A 68 -2.51 6.32 16.33
CA GLN A 68 -3.49 7.13 15.64
C GLN A 68 -3.91 6.49 14.31
N LEU A 69 -2.96 5.97 13.55
CA LEU A 69 -3.25 5.25 12.31
C LEU A 69 -4.07 4.00 12.61
N ARG A 70 -3.67 3.19 13.58
CA ARG A 70 -4.38 1.96 13.97
C ARG A 70 -5.82 2.22 14.42
N LYS A 71 -6.08 3.33 15.13
CA LYS A 71 -7.43 3.74 15.54
C LYS A 71 -8.31 4.16 14.35
N ALA A 72 -7.70 4.66 13.27
CA ALA A 72 -8.40 5.14 12.09
C ALA A 72 -8.60 4.05 11.02
N THR A 73 -8.08 2.84 11.21
CA THR A 73 -8.09 1.75 10.23
C THR A 73 -8.63 0.45 10.81
N SER A 74 -8.86 -0.54 9.96
CA SER A 74 -9.31 -1.87 10.34
C SER A 74 -8.19 -2.72 10.96
N GLN A 75 -8.55 -3.89 11.49
CA GLN A 75 -7.59 -4.87 12.04
C GLN A 75 -6.64 -5.46 10.98
N ARG A 76 -6.90 -5.25 9.68
CA ARG A 76 -6.03 -5.73 8.59
C ARG A 76 -4.79 -4.86 8.43
N LEU A 77 -4.82 -3.62 8.92
CA LEU A 77 -3.65 -2.77 9.00
C LEU A 77 -2.93 -3.05 10.32
N GLN A 78 -1.67 -3.44 10.21
CA GLN A 78 -0.78 -3.62 11.34
C GLN A 78 0.32 -2.57 11.30
N THR A 79 0.74 -2.10 12.48
CA THR A 79 1.76 -1.06 12.60
C THR A 79 3.04 -1.63 13.23
N VAL A 80 4.19 -1.13 12.78
CA VAL A 80 5.50 -1.43 13.35
C VAL A 80 6.27 -0.13 13.54
N ILE A 81 7.05 -0.04 14.61
CA ILE A 81 7.94 1.10 14.82
C ILE A 81 9.23 0.87 14.04
N LEU A 82 9.53 1.79 13.12
CA LEU A 82 10.69 1.74 12.24
C LEU A 82 11.34 3.12 12.15
N ASP A 83 12.59 3.18 12.58
CA ASP A 83 13.51 4.26 12.26
C ASP A 83 14.43 3.81 11.11
N VAL A 84 14.21 4.39 9.93
CA VAL A 84 14.97 4.09 8.71
C VAL A 84 16.45 4.51 8.79
N THR A 85 16.84 5.31 9.79
CA THR A 85 18.23 5.70 9.99
C THR A 85 19.02 4.67 10.81
N ARG A 86 18.33 3.75 11.48
CA ARG A 86 18.93 2.77 12.40
C ARG A 86 18.85 1.36 11.84
N THR A 87 20.02 0.76 11.59
CA THR A 87 20.12 -0.60 11.05
C THR A 87 19.43 -1.66 11.92
N ASP A 88 19.54 -1.54 13.25
CA ASP A 88 18.87 -2.47 14.19
C ASP A 88 17.35 -2.41 14.06
N SER A 89 16.81 -1.20 13.88
CA SER A 89 15.36 -0.98 13.71
C SER A 89 14.88 -1.55 12.38
N ILE A 90 15.67 -1.36 11.32
CA ILE A 90 15.42 -1.98 10.01
C ILE A 90 15.42 -3.50 10.11
N ALA A 91 16.40 -4.10 10.80
CA ALA A 91 16.49 -5.54 10.97
C ALA A 91 15.28 -6.10 11.73
N ALA A 92 14.87 -5.46 12.82
CA ALA A 92 13.70 -5.84 13.59
C ALA A 92 12.40 -5.72 12.77
N ALA A 93 12.19 -4.60 12.08
CA ALA A 93 11.03 -4.42 11.22
C ALA A 93 11.01 -5.43 10.07
N THR A 94 12.17 -5.74 9.48
CA THR A 94 12.28 -6.74 8.42
C THR A 94 11.92 -8.14 8.92
N ALA A 95 12.40 -8.52 10.10
CA ALA A 95 12.05 -9.81 10.72
C ALA A 95 10.54 -9.89 11.00
N TRP A 96 9.96 -8.83 11.55
CA TRP A 96 8.53 -8.75 11.81
C TRP A 96 7.70 -8.82 10.52
N VAL A 97 8.09 -8.10 9.45
CA VAL A 97 7.41 -8.17 8.15
C VAL A 97 7.48 -9.59 7.59
N LYS A 98 8.63 -10.27 7.68
CA LYS A 98 8.75 -11.67 7.23
C LYS A 98 7.79 -12.60 7.97
N GLU A 99 7.62 -12.41 9.27
CA GLU A 99 6.68 -13.17 10.09
C GLU A 99 5.22 -12.93 9.65
N GLN A 100 4.83 -11.67 9.42
CA GLN A 100 3.45 -11.34 9.03
C GLN A 100 3.07 -11.84 7.64
N VAL A 101 4.02 -11.81 6.71
CA VAL A 101 3.80 -12.15 5.30
C VAL A 101 3.97 -13.65 5.04
N GLY A 102 4.80 -14.35 5.84
CA GLY A 102 5.12 -15.76 5.64
C GLY A 102 5.65 -16.05 4.24
N ASP A 103 5.33 -17.24 3.69
CA ASP A 103 5.73 -17.65 2.34
C ASP A 103 4.96 -16.93 1.21
N LYS A 104 3.96 -16.10 1.56
CA LYS A 104 3.13 -15.37 0.59
C LYS A 104 3.76 -14.06 0.12
N GLY A 105 4.99 -13.78 0.56
CA GLY A 105 5.73 -12.58 0.23
C GLY A 105 6.31 -12.61 -1.17
N ALA A 106 5.49 -12.30 -2.18
CA ALA A 106 6.01 -11.92 -3.48
C ALA A 106 6.63 -10.52 -3.34
N GLY A 107 7.94 -10.47 -3.07
CA GLY A 107 8.68 -9.22 -2.97
C GLY A 107 8.54 -8.40 -4.25
N PHE A 108 7.73 -7.35 -4.21
CA PHE A 108 7.77 -6.30 -5.22
C PHE A 108 9.00 -5.45 -4.91
N LYS A 109 10.14 -5.85 -5.48
CA LYS A 109 11.30 -4.97 -5.58
C LYS A 109 10.91 -3.84 -6.55
N LEU A 110 10.74 -2.63 -6.01
CA LEU A 110 10.89 -1.42 -6.81
C LEU A 110 12.37 -1.22 -7.13
#